data_AF-A0A259H900-F1
#
_entry.id   AF-A0A259H900-F1
#
_cell.length_a   1.000
_cell.length_b   1.000
_cell.length_c   1.000
_cell.angle_alpha   90.00
_cell.angle_beta   90.00
_cell.angle_gamma   90.00
#
_symmetry.space_group_name_H-M   'P 1'
#
loop_
_entity.id
_entity.type
_entity.pdbx_description
1 polymer ?
#
loop_
_entity_poly.entity_id
_entity_poly.type
_entity_poly.pdbx_seq_one_letter_code
_entity_poly.pdbx_strand_id
1 'polypeptide(L)'
;MVKTKMMRPAVAMLELIFAIVIMAIILMSAPQLISTAAKSGYVAIQQEAINEAASHVNMIMGYHWDESATDESYVDPILRVASTTAGLVETLPTGRRLGTPKESYRSFIRSDGNNTLSASTLGFDTGETNANRDDMDDFTGTSDLTSIDIALDANYIETTININTAITYSTDNVNYNQSTISYDPFFDSGGATTNIKSIAVTVTKAAGTSDELKKEITLRAFSCNIGGYQLEERNF
;
A
#
# COMPACT_ATOMS: atom_id res chain seq x y z
N MET A 1 37.85 76.20 -20.19
CA MET A 1 36.54 75.87 -19.58
C MET A 1 36.36 74.36 -19.63
N VAL A 2 36.60 73.67 -18.53
CA VAL A 2 36.24 72.25 -18.34
C VAL A 2 35.59 72.18 -16.97
N LYS A 3 34.28 71.91 -16.93
CA LYS A 3 33.50 71.76 -15.70
C LYS A 3 33.93 70.49 -14.98
N THR A 4 34.61 70.62 -13.84
CA THR A 4 34.78 69.53 -12.89
C THR A 4 33.41 69.20 -12.29
N LYS A 5 32.86 68.05 -12.69
CA LYS A 5 31.62 67.48 -12.16
C LYS A 5 31.81 67.23 -10.66
N MET A 6 31.13 67.98 -9.80
CA MET A 6 31.15 67.74 -8.35
C MET A 6 30.62 66.33 -8.06
N MET A 7 31.48 65.42 -7.60
CA MET A 7 31.04 64.16 -7.01
C MET A 7 30.30 64.48 -5.71
N ARG A 8 29.07 63.97 -5.57
CA ARG A 8 28.24 64.15 -4.37
C ARG A 8 28.56 63.00 -3.39
N PRO A 9 29.44 63.19 -2.39
CA PRO A 9 29.96 62.07 -1.58
C PRO A 9 28.86 61.42 -0.74
N ALA A 10 27.85 62.21 -0.34
CA ALA A 10 26.69 61.73 0.39
C ALA A 10 25.84 60.73 -0.41
N VAL A 11 25.73 60.90 -1.73
CA VAL A 11 24.99 59.96 -2.61
C VAL A 11 25.77 58.65 -2.75
N ALA A 12 27.10 58.72 -2.89
CA ALA A 12 27.96 57.54 -2.95
C ALA A 12 27.97 56.73 -1.65
N MET A 13 27.93 57.39 -0.48
CA MET A 13 27.83 56.73 0.82
C MET A 13 26.49 56.00 1.00
N LEU A 14 25.40 56.61 0.55
CA LEU A 14 24.06 56.04 0.63
C LEU A 14 23.93 54.82 -0.31
N GLU A 15 24.46 54.92 -1.53
CA GLU A 15 24.54 53.82 -2.49
C GLU A 15 25.37 52.63 -1.96
N LEU A 16 26.48 52.90 -1.26
CA LEU A 16 27.29 51.86 -0.61
C LEU A 16 26.53 51.14 0.51
N ILE A 17 25.79 51.88 1.36
CA ILE A 17 24.98 51.28 2.42
C ILE A 17 23.88 50.39 1.83
N PHE A 18 23.17 50.88 0.80
CA PHE A 18 22.15 50.07 0.12
C PHE A 18 22.76 48.82 -0.53
N ALA A 19 23.92 48.93 -1.18
CA ALA A 19 24.60 47.79 -1.77
C ALA A 19 24.97 46.72 -0.73
N ILE A 20 25.53 47.12 0.42
CA ILE A 20 25.91 46.18 1.50
C ILE A 20 24.67 45.51 2.10
N VAL A 21 23.61 46.27 2.37
CA VAL A 21 22.38 45.72 2.94
C VAL A 21 21.71 44.73 1.97
N ILE A 22 21.62 45.07 0.69
CA ILE A 22 21.05 44.19 -0.34
C ILE A 22 21.89 42.92 -0.47
N MET A 23 23.22 43.03 -0.52
CA MET A 23 24.10 41.86 -0.57
C MET A 23 23.98 40.99 0.69
N ALA A 24 23.86 41.58 1.89
CA ALA A 24 23.66 40.85 3.14
C ALA A 24 22.34 40.05 3.14
N ILE A 25 21.25 40.66 2.64
CA ILE A 25 19.95 39.98 2.49
C ILE A 25 20.06 38.83 1.48
N ILE A 26 20.71 39.05 0.33
CA ILE A 26 20.87 38.01 -0.71
C ILE A 26 21.71 36.84 -0.18
N LEU A 27 22.84 37.13 0.47
CA LEU A 27 23.75 36.10 1.00
C LEU A 27 23.10 35.26 2.10
N MET A 28 22.15 35.83 2.86
CA MET A 28 21.41 35.09 3.90
C MET A 28 20.19 34.34 3.33
N SER A 29 19.48 34.92 2.35
CA SER A 29 18.24 34.35 1.80
C SER A 29 18.46 33.31 0.69
N ALA A 30 19.51 33.44 -0.13
CA ALA A 30 19.77 32.52 -1.24
C ALA A 30 20.02 31.07 -0.76
N PRO A 31 20.86 30.78 0.26
CA PRO A 31 21.05 29.42 0.74
C PRO A 31 19.79 28.81 1.35
N GLN A 32 18.96 29.62 2.02
CA GLN A 32 17.70 29.18 2.63
C GLN A 32 16.66 28.80 1.57
N LEU A 33 16.56 29.58 0.49
CA LEU A 33 15.70 29.26 -0.65
C LEU A 33 16.16 27.97 -1.35
N ILE A 34 17.46 27.81 -1.59
CA ILE A 34 18.02 26.60 -2.20
C ILE A 34 17.77 25.37 -1.32
N SER A 35 17.98 25.49 -0.01
CA SER A 35 17.70 24.40 0.95
C SER A 35 16.21 24.02 0.95
N THR A 36 15.32 25.00 0.90
CA THR A 36 13.87 24.76 0.87
C THR A 36 13.44 24.10 -0.45
N ALA A 37 13.99 24.55 -1.58
CA ALA A 37 13.76 23.95 -2.88
C ALA A 37 14.26 22.49 -2.94
N ALA A 38 15.45 22.21 -2.39
CA ALA A 38 15.97 20.85 -2.30
C ALA A 38 15.08 19.95 -1.42
N LYS A 39 14.57 20.46 -0.30
CA LYS A 39 13.62 19.73 0.56
C LYS A 39 12.30 19.41 -0.15
N SER A 40 11.82 20.31 -1.00
CA SER A 40 10.62 20.05 -1.82
C SER A 40 10.83 18.87 -2.78
N GLY A 41 12.05 18.67 -3.29
CA GLY A 41 12.38 17.52 -4.13
C GLY A 41 12.26 16.19 -3.38
N TYR A 42 12.71 16.14 -2.12
CA TYR A 42 12.58 14.93 -1.30
C TYR A 42 11.13 14.55 -1.01
N VAL A 43 10.25 15.53 -0.81
CA VAL A 43 8.82 15.29 -0.62
C VAL A 43 8.18 14.69 -1.89
N ALA A 44 8.54 15.17 -3.07
CA ALA A 44 8.04 14.61 -4.33
C ALA A 44 8.45 13.13 -4.49
N ILE A 45 9.70 12.80 -4.15
CA ILE A 45 10.22 11.44 -4.21
C ILE A 45 9.52 10.54 -3.15
N GLN A 46 9.15 11.07 -1.99
CA GLN A 46 8.32 10.33 -1.02
C GLN A 46 6.89 10.08 -1.52
N GLN A 47 6.29 11.05 -2.21
CA GLN A 47 4.95 10.89 -2.80
C GLN A 47 4.94 9.82 -3.90
N GLU A 48 6.00 9.72 -4.69
CA GLU A 48 6.18 8.64 -5.66
C GLU A 48 6.19 7.27 -4.98
N ALA A 49 6.97 7.09 -3.91
CA ALA A 49 7.02 5.84 -3.14
C ALA A 49 5.68 5.50 -2.46
N ILE A 50 4.93 6.50 -1.98
CA ILE A 50 3.58 6.29 -1.43
C ILE A 50 2.64 5.81 -2.54
N ASN A 51 2.69 6.44 -3.71
CA ASN A 51 1.84 6.08 -4.85
C ASN A 51 2.16 4.66 -5.36
N GLU A 52 3.43 4.30 -5.40
CA GLU A 52 3.90 2.96 -5.74
C GLU A 52 3.38 1.90 -4.75
N ALA A 53 3.56 2.14 -3.45
CA ALA A 53 3.03 1.25 -2.42
C ALA A 53 1.50 1.13 -2.51
N ALA A 54 0.80 2.24 -2.75
CA ALA A 54 -0.65 2.26 -2.86
C ALA A 54 -1.14 1.48 -4.09
N SER A 55 -0.46 1.64 -5.22
CA SER A 55 -0.74 0.86 -6.43
C SER A 55 -0.51 -0.63 -6.19
N HIS A 56 0.56 -1.00 -5.49
CA HIS A 56 0.86 -2.39 -5.18
C HIS A 56 -0.19 -3.01 -4.25
N VAL A 57 -0.62 -2.30 -3.20
CA VAL A 57 -1.72 -2.73 -2.34
C VAL A 57 -3.02 -2.89 -3.13
N ASN A 58 -3.37 -1.92 -3.97
CA ASN A 58 -4.59 -1.99 -4.79
C ASN A 58 -4.56 -3.16 -5.77
N MET A 59 -3.40 -3.46 -6.35
CA MET A 59 -3.21 -4.62 -7.21
C MET A 59 -3.49 -5.90 -6.41
N ILE A 60 -2.84 -6.10 -5.26
CA ILE A 60 -3.05 -7.28 -4.39
C ILE A 60 -4.53 -7.43 -4.02
N MET A 61 -5.19 -6.34 -3.63
CA MET A 61 -6.60 -6.33 -3.23
C MET A 61 -7.58 -6.68 -4.37
N GLY A 62 -7.12 -6.69 -5.63
CA GLY A 62 -7.92 -7.05 -6.80
C GLY A 62 -7.89 -8.54 -7.17
N TYR A 63 -6.99 -9.33 -6.58
CA TYR A 63 -6.91 -10.78 -6.82
C TYR A 63 -7.90 -11.55 -5.94
N HIS A 64 -8.13 -12.81 -6.29
CA HIS A 64 -8.95 -13.71 -5.49
C HIS A 64 -8.39 -13.81 -4.06
N TRP A 65 -9.28 -14.01 -3.09
CA TRP A 65 -8.87 -13.98 -1.68
C TRP A 65 -7.93 -15.14 -1.32
N ASP A 66 -8.02 -16.28 -2.02
CA ASP A 66 -7.31 -17.53 -1.74
C ASP A 66 -7.44 -18.48 -2.95
N GLU A 67 -6.49 -19.40 -3.14
CA GLU A 67 -6.49 -20.40 -4.22
C GLU A 67 -7.78 -21.22 -4.32
N SER A 68 -8.42 -21.55 -3.20
CA SER A 68 -9.71 -22.28 -3.26
C SER A 68 -10.88 -21.48 -3.86
N ALA A 69 -10.65 -20.21 -4.25
CA ALA A 69 -11.61 -19.33 -4.90
C ALA A 69 -11.17 -18.83 -6.30
N THR A 70 -10.10 -19.36 -6.90
CA THR A 70 -9.56 -18.91 -8.20
C THR A 70 -10.33 -19.43 -9.42
N ASP A 71 -11.29 -20.35 -9.23
CA ASP A 71 -12.09 -20.91 -10.31
C ASP A 71 -13.15 -19.92 -10.83
N GLU A 72 -12.78 -19.16 -11.87
CA GLU A 72 -13.61 -18.15 -12.54
C GLU A 72 -14.95 -18.67 -13.11
N SER A 73 -15.13 -20.00 -13.20
CA SER A 73 -16.40 -20.59 -13.64
C SER A 73 -17.53 -20.37 -12.63
N TYR A 74 -17.18 -20.01 -11.39
CA TYR A 74 -18.09 -19.88 -10.27
C TYR A 74 -17.90 -18.55 -9.55
N VAL A 75 -18.93 -18.13 -8.82
CA VAL A 75 -18.80 -17.01 -7.88
C VAL A 75 -18.01 -17.49 -6.67
N ASP A 76 -17.02 -16.70 -6.24
CA ASP A 76 -16.17 -17.00 -5.08
C ASP A 76 -17.01 -17.40 -3.85
N PRO A 77 -16.86 -18.62 -3.34
CA PRO A 77 -17.55 -19.03 -2.13
C PRO A 77 -16.89 -18.41 -0.90
N ILE A 78 -17.62 -18.41 0.21
CA ILE A 78 -17.00 -18.16 1.52
C ILE A 78 -16.18 -19.40 1.87
N LEU A 79 -14.88 -19.23 2.08
CA LEU A 79 -14.02 -20.36 2.42
C LEU A 79 -14.11 -20.73 3.90
N ARG A 80 -13.98 -22.02 4.22
CA ARG A 80 -13.89 -22.47 5.61
C ARG A 80 -12.51 -22.18 6.18
N VAL A 81 -12.47 -21.71 7.42
CA VAL A 81 -11.23 -21.33 8.11
C VAL A 81 -11.17 -22.00 9.48
N ALA A 82 -9.99 -22.02 10.10
CA ALA A 82 -9.79 -22.59 11.44
C ALA A 82 -10.34 -21.70 12.58
N SER A 83 -10.90 -20.53 12.28
CA SER A 83 -11.49 -19.62 13.28
C SER A 83 -12.55 -20.33 14.13
N THR A 84 -12.50 -20.09 15.44
CA THR A 84 -13.45 -20.64 16.42
C THR A 84 -14.55 -19.64 16.80
N THR A 85 -14.58 -18.47 16.16
CA THR A 85 -15.51 -17.40 16.52
C THR A 85 -16.92 -17.74 16.05
N ALA A 86 -17.81 -17.98 17.02
CA ALA A 86 -19.22 -18.27 16.77
C ALA A 86 -19.87 -17.11 15.98
N GLY A 87 -20.41 -17.42 14.80
CA GLY A 87 -21.03 -16.46 13.89
C GLY A 87 -20.20 -16.08 12.66
N LEU A 88 -18.88 -16.30 12.70
CA LEU A 88 -18.00 -16.14 11.53
C LEU A 88 -17.79 -17.46 10.77
N VAL A 89 -18.15 -18.58 11.40
CA VAL A 89 -18.14 -19.92 10.81
C VAL A 89 -19.50 -20.29 10.21
N GLU A 90 -19.50 -21.29 9.34
CA GLU A 90 -20.72 -21.83 8.74
C GLU A 90 -21.67 -22.39 9.81
N THR A 91 -22.95 -22.06 9.68
CA THR A 91 -24.05 -22.67 10.43
C THR A 91 -24.59 -23.85 9.62
N LEU A 92 -24.07 -25.05 9.89
CA LEU A 92 -24.58 -26.26 9.27
C LEU A 92 -26.06 -26.49 9.64
N PRO A 93 -26.92 -26.90 8.70
CA PRO A 93 -26.62 -27.34 7.32
C PRO A 93 -26.84 -26.24 6.27
N THR A 94 -26.89 -24.96 6.64
CA THR A 94 -27.40 -23.91 5.75
C THR A 94 -26.42 -23.48 4.67
N GLY A 95 -25.12 -23.76 4.81
CA GLY A 95 -24.11 -23.20 3.90
C GLY A 95 -23.81 -21.73 4.15
N ARG A 96 -24.17 -21.17 5.32
CA ARG A 96 -24.15 -19.70 5.56
C ARG A 96 -23.69 -19.33 6.96
N ARG A 97 -23.20 -18.09 7.12
CA ARG A 97 -22.92 -17.50 8.43
C ARG A 97 -24.22 -17.06 9.12
N LEU A 98 -24.21 -17.07 10.44
CA LEU A 98 -25.28 -16.45 11.25
C LEU A 98 -25.45 -14.98 10.82
N GLY A 99 -26.70 -14.56 10.61
CA GLY A 99 -27.03 -13.20 10.20
C GLY A 99 -26.92 -12.93 8.69
N THR A 100 -26.54 -13.91 7.87
CA THR A 100 -26.58 -13.76 6.40
C THR A 100 -28.04 -13.76 5.92
N PRO A 101 -28.52 -12.71 5.22
CA PRO A 101 -29.86 -12.70 4.65
C PRO A 101 -30.09 -13.88 3.70
N LYS A 102 -31.32 -14.41 3.63
CA LYS A 102 -31.63 -15.59 2.81
C LYS A 102 -31.44 -15.33 1.31
N GLU A 103 -31.60 -14.10 0.90
CA GLU A 103 -31.54 -13.63 -0.48
C GLU A 103 -30.10 -13.32 -0.94
N SER A 104 -29.13 -13.34 -0.01
CA SER A 104 -27.73 -13.08 -0.39
C SER A 104 -27.18 -14.21 -1.26
N TYR A 105 -26.30 -13.88 -2.20
CA TYR A 105 -25.54 -14.88 -2.98
C TYR A 105 -24.32 -15.42 -2.23
N ARG A 106 -23.93 -14.77 -1.11
CA ARG A 106 -22.78 -15.17 -0.30
C ARG A 106 -23.10 -16.46 0.44
N SER A 107 -22.32 -17.50 0.15
CA SER A 107 -22.53 -18.88 0.61
C SER A 107 -21.19 -19.60 0.73
N PHE A 108 -21.06 -20.51 1.69
CA PHE A 108 -19.95 -21.48 1.78
C PHE A 108 -20.07 -22.59 0.73
N ILE A 109 -21.30 -22.86 0.28
CA ILE A 109 -21.59 -23.87 -0.74
C ILE A 109 -21.54 -23.17 -2.10
N ARG A 110 -20.64 -23.65 -2.97
CA ARG A 110 -20.53 -23.21 -4.36
C ARG A 110 -21.73 -23.69 -5.19
N SER A 111 -22.02 -23.06 -6.33
CA SER A 111 -23.22 -23.35 -7.12
C SER A 111 -23.27 -24.77 -7.72
N ASP A 112 -22.14 -25.48 -7.78
CA ASP A 112 -22.05 -26.90 -8.14
C ASP A 112 -22.33 -27.86 -6.96
N GLY A 113 -22.59 -27.30 -5.77
CA GLY A 113 -22.83 -28.06 -4.54
C GLY A 113 -21.56 -28.42 -3.76
N ASN A 114 -20.38 -27.97 -4.20
CA ASN A 114 -19.15 -28.18 -3.45
C ASN A 114 -19.20 -27.42 -2.10
N ASN A 115 -19.00 -28.15 -1.01
CA ASN A 115 -19.05 -27.64 0.37
C ASN A 115 -17.80 -28.05 1.18
N THR A 116 -16.67 -28.29 0.51
CA THR A 116 -15.41 -28.70 1.16
C THR A 116 -14.29 -27.66 1.00
N LEU A 117 -14.57 -26.53 0.35
CA LEU A 117 -13.59 -25.48 0.10
C LEU A 117 -13.17 -24.79 1.40
N SER A 118 -11.87 -24.75 1.63
CA SER A 118 -11.24 -24.23 2.85
C SER A 118 -10.07 -23.34 2.45
N ALA A 119 -9.77 -22.34 3.27
CA ALA A 119 -8.62 -21.46 3.04
C ALA A 119 -7.31 -22.26 3.08
N SER A 120 -6.40 -21.97 2.15
CA SER A 120 -5.09 -22.60 2.03
C SER A 120 -4.08 -22.02 3.04
N THR A 121 -2.83 -22.47 2.94
CA THR A 121 -1.71 -21.85 3.65
C THR A 121 -1.13 -20.76 2.78
N LEU A 122 -0.71 -19.64 3.38
CA LEU A 122 -0.21 -18.48 2.64
C LEU A 122 1.06 -18.77 1.82
N GLY A 123 1.09 -18.18 0.62
CA GLY A 123 2.22 -18.19 -0.32
C GLY A 123 2.03 -19.25 -1.40
N PHE A 124 2.93 -19.25 -2.39
CA PHE A 124 2.80 -20.05 -3.62
C PHE A 124 2.28 -21.47 -3.41
N ASP A 125 1.23 -21.78 -4.15
CA ASP A 125 0.67 -23.11 -4.25
C ASP A 125 1.48 -24.00 -5.22
N THR A 126 1.08 -25.27 -5.27
CA THR A 126 1.85 -26.29 -5.99
C THR A 126 1.81 -26.05 -7.49
N GLY A 127 2.94 -25.63 -8.06
CA GLY A 127 3.07 -25.38 -9.51
C GLY A 127 3.07 -23.90 -9.86
N GLU A 128 2.95 -23.02 -8.87
CA GLU A 128 3.05 -21.58 -9.04
C GLU A 128 4.48 -21.05 -8.98
N THR A 129 4.62 -19.92 -9.64
CA THR A 129 5.82 -19.10 -9.74
C THR A 129 5.38 -17.63 -9.79
N ASN A 130 6.35 -16.73 -9.72
CA ASN A 130 6.09 -15.30 -9.91
C ASN A 130 5.39 -14.93 -11.24
N ALA A 131 5.34 -15.83 -12.22
CA ALA A 131 4.73 -15.58 -13.54
C ALA A 131 3.25 -15.97 -13.64
N ASN A 132 2.71 -16.72 -12.68
CA ASN A 132 1.35 -17.27 -12.71
C ASN A 132 0.66 -17.12 -11.36
N ARG A 133 0.81 -15.95 -10.74
CA ARG A 133 0.07 -15.57 -9.54
C ARG A 133 -1.40 -15.37 -9.87
N ASP A 134 -2.30 -15.94 -9.09
CA ASP A 134 -3.74 -15.87 -9.33
C ASP A 134 -4.55 -15.52 -8.08
N ASP A 135 -3.93 -15.52 -6.90
CA ASP A 135 -4.55 -15.13 -5.65
C ASP A 135 -3.78 -14.02 -4.90
N MET A 136 -4.33 -13.61 -3.77
CA MET A 136 -3.79 -12.55 -2.94
C MET A 136 -2.47 -12.92 -2.27
N ASP A 137 -2.32 -14.15 -1.78
CA ASP A 137 -1.23 -14.47 -0.88
C ASP A 137 0.09 -14.85 -1.58
N ASP A 138 0.03 -15.10 -2.89
CA ASP A 138 1.15 -15.16 -3.83
C ASP A 138 2.05 -13.92 -3.87
N PHE A 139 1.54 -12.78 -3.41
CA PHE A 139 2.29 -11.53 -3.40
C PHE A 139 3.20 -11.40 -2.18
N THR A 140 3.27 -12.40 -1.31
CA THR A 140 4.19 -12.44 -0.17
C THR A 140 5.67 -12.42 -0.59
N GLY A 141 6.47 -11.61 0.09
CA GLY A 141 7.92 -11.51 -0.11
C GLY A 141 8.38 -10.16 -0.68
N THR A 142 9.65 -10.12 -1.08
CA THR A 142 10.31 -8.91 -1.58
C THR A 142 10.30 -8.88 -3.10
N SER A 143 9.87 -7.75 -3.66
CA SER A 143 9.99 -7.40 -5.07
C SER A 143 10.87 -6.17 -5.20
N ASP A 144 11.82 -6.21 -6.13
CA ASP A 144 12.74 -5.09 -6.38
C ASP A 144 12.36 -4.41 -7.70
N LEU A 145 12.28 -3.08 -7.69
CA LEU A 145 12.26 -2.33 -8.95
C LEU A 145 13.69 -2.06 -9.38
N THR A 146 14.08 -2.74 -10.47
CA THR A 146 15.35 -2.51 -11.15
C THR A 146 15.11 -1.62 -12.37
N SER A 147 15.90 -0.55 -12.52
CA SER A 147 15.89 0.26 -13.74
C SER A 147 16.22 -0.62 -14.95
N ILE A 148 15.27 -0.76 -15.88
CA ILE A 148 15.43 -1.59 -17.08
C ILE A 148 16.18 -0.87 -18.21
N ASP A 149 16.24 0.47 -18.17
CA ASP A 149 16.97 1.24 -19.18
C ASP A 149 18.27 1.83 -18.64
N ILE A 150 19.35 1.57 -19.36
CA ILE A 150 20.55 2.40 -19.39
C ILE A 150 20.18 3.66 -20.20
N ALA A 151 19.29 4.49 -19.65
CA ALA A 151 19.13 5.83 -20.15
C ALA A 151 20.43 6.59 -19.82
N LEU A 152 21.38 6.60 -20.75
CA LEU A 152 22.72 7.18 -20.61
C LEU A 152 22.73 8.64 -20.11
N ASP A 153 21.58 9.32 -20.14
CA ASP A 153 21.40 10.73 -19.75
C ASP A 153 20.33 10.97 -18.65
N ALA A 154 19.66 9.93 -18.13
CA ALA A 154 18.67 10.11 -17.07
C ALA A 154 19.30 9.83 -15.69
N ASN A 155 19.65 10.88 -14.96
CA ASN A 155 20.20 10.77 -13.60
C ASN A 155 19.07 10.55 -12.58
N TYR A 156 18.58 9.32 -12.49
CA TYR A 156 17.62 8.94 -11.44
C TYR A 156 18.33 8.90 -10.07
N ILE A 157 17.78 9.64 -9.10
CA ILE A 157 18.27 9.66 -7.72
C ILE A 157 17.90 8.35 -6.97
N GLU A 158 16.90 7.63 -7.48
CA GLU A 158 16.45 6.34 -6.96
C GLU A 158 16.65 5.26 -8.01
N THR A 159 17.64 4.40 -7.76
CA THR A 159 18.02 3.32 -8.68
C THR A 159 17.62 1.94 -8.16
N THR A 160 17.29 1.83 -6.87
CA THR A 160 16.89 0.58 -6.23
C THR A 160 15.89 0.88 -5.12
N ILE A 161 14.65 0.43 -5.34
CA ILE A 161 13.56 0.47 -4.38
C ILE A 161 13.18 -0.98 -4.08
N ASN A 162 13.18 -1.34 -2.79
CA ASN A 162 12.73 -2.66 -2.34
C ASN A 162 11.30 -2.51 -1.84
N ILE A 163 10.38 -3.24 -2.46
CA ILE A 163 8.99 -3.37 -2.02
C ILE A 163 8.86 -4.71 -1.32
N ASN A 164 8.70 -4.70 0.00
CA ASN A 164 8.42 -5.91 0.76
C ASN A 164 6.93 -5.99 1.06
N THR A 165 6.29 -7.07 0.62
CA THR A 165 4.89 -7.36 0.93
C THR A 165 4.84 -8.48 1.95
N ALA A 166 4.16 -8.23 3.07
CA ALA A 166 3.86 -9.23 4.08
C ALA A 166 2.35 -9.44 4.12
N ILE A 167 1.93 -10.68 3.88
CA ILE A 167 0.54 -11.11 3.99
C ILE A 167 0.45 -12.12 5.12
N THR A 168 -0.47 -11.90 6.05
CA THR A 168 -0.68 -12.79 7.20
C THR A 168 -2.16 -12.91 7.50
N TYR A 169 -2.56 -14.06 8.04
CA TYR A 169 -3.88 -14.17 8.65
C TYR A 169 -3.93 -13.35 9.94
N SER A 170 -5.04 -12.65 10.15
CA SER A 170 -5.23 -11.80 11.32
C SER A 170 -6.28 -12.35 12.24
N THR A 171 -6.09 -12.20 13.53
CA THR A 171 -7.07 -12.66 14.53
C THR A 171 -8.44 -12.03 14.27
N ASP A 172 -9.49 -12.83 14.21
CA ASP A 172 -10.89 -12.40 14.12
C ASP A 172 -11.65 -12.69 15.42
N ASN A 173 -10.91 -12.91 16.52
CA ASN A 173 -11.46 -13.17 17.83
C ASN A 173 -11.80 -11.86 18.56
N VAL A 174 -12.98 -11.34 18.28
CA VAL A 174 -13.52 -10.15 18.95
C VAL A 174 -14.81 -10.52 19.68
N ASN A 175 -15.10 -9.85 20.78
CA ASN A 175 -16.41 -9.98 21.40
C ASN A 175 -17.45 -9.17 20.60
N TYR A 176 -18.20 -9.88 19.76
CA TYR A 176 -19.27 -9.33 18.91
C TYR A 176 -20.57 -9.01 19.67
N ASN A 177 -20.69 -9.38 20.94
CA ASN A 177 -21.88 -9.10 21.76
C ASN A 177 -21.75 -7.77 22.51
N GLN A 178 -21.41 -6.70 21.78
CA GLN A 178 -21.18 -5.37 22.31
C GLN A 178 -21.74 -4.31 21.37
N SER A 179 -22.21 -3.18 21.90
CA SER A 179 -22.69 -2.06 21.08
C SER A 179 -21.58 -1.35 20.31
N THR A 180 -20.33 -1.47 20.77
CA THR A 180 -19.14 -0.93 20.11
C THR A 180 -18.12 -2.03 19.94
N ILE A 181 -17.64 -2.23 18.72
CA ILE A 181 -16.58 -3.18 18.38
C ILE A 181 -15.30 -2.38 18.19
N SER A 182 -14.30 -2.64 19.04
CA SER A 182 -12.94 -2.17 18.84
C SER A 182 -12.13 -3.32 18.25
N TYR A 183 -11.62 -3.13 17.05
CA TYR A 183 -10.89 -4.16 16.33
C TYR A 183 -9.71 -3.56 15.57
N ASP A 184 -8.58 -4.25 15.63
CA ASP A 184 -7.38 -3.94 14.86
C ASP A 184 -7.08 -5.15 13.95
N PRO A 185 -7.22 -4.99 12.61
CA PRO A 185 -7.04 -6.08 11.66
C PRO A 185 -5.57 -6.41 11.39
N PHE A 186 -4.60 -5.83 12.11
CA PHE A 186 -3.17 -6.00 11.82
C PHE A 186 -2.42 -6.86 12.85
N PHE A 187 -3.15 -7.64 13.65
CA PHE A 187 -2.58 -8.60 14.59
C PHE A 187 -2.58 -10.03 14.00
N ASP A 188 -1.39 -10.61 13.87
CA ASP A 188 -1.16 -11.97 13.36
C ASP A 188 -1.87 -13.04 14.23
N SER A 189 -2.54 -14.00 13.58
CA SER A 189 -3.18 -15.15 14.21
C SER A 189 -2.22 -16.28 14.62
N GLY A 190 -0.93 -16.17 14.28
CA GLY A 190 0.09 -17.19 14.58
C GLY A 190 0.04 -18.38 13.62
N GLY A 191 -0.36 -18.17 12.37
CA GLY A 191 -0.33 -19.17 11.29
C GLY A 191 -1.60 -20.02 11.13
N ALA A 192 -2.66 -19.76 11.90
CA ALA A 192 -3.97 -20.37 11.68
C ALA A 192 -4.79 -19.56 10.66
N THR A 193 -5.53 -20.24 9.78
CA THR A 193 -6.44 -19.57 8.83
C THR A 193 -7.58 -18.88 9.57
N THR A 194 -7.84 -17.62 9.23
CA THR A 194 -8.92 -16.80 9.78
C THR A 194 -9.68 -16.12 8.65
N ASN A 195 -10.78 -15.43 8.98
CA ASN A 195 -11.59 -14.75 7.96
C ASN A 195 -10.97 -13.45 7.44
N ILE A 196 -9.78 -13.06 7.90
CA ILE A 196 -9.15 -11.77 7.61
C ILE A 196 -7.69 -12.02 7.24
N LYS A 197 -7.29 -11.60 6.03
CA LYS A 197 -5.90 -11.50 5.62
C LYS A 197 -5.48 -10.03 5.77
N SER A 198 -4.41 -9.76 6.50
CA SER A 198 -3.77 -8.45 6.55
C SER A 198 -2.63 -8.39 5.55
N ILE A 199 -2.46 -7.22 4.95
CA ILE A 199 -1.47 -6.91 3.94
C ILE A 199 -0.67 -5.72 4.44
N ALA A 200 0.64 -5.86 4.49
CA ALA A 200 1.57 -4.77 4.77
C ALA A 200 2.57 -4.67 3.62
N VAL A 201 2.52 -3.56 2.89
CA VAL A 201 3.49 -3.24 1.84
C VAL A 201 4.45 -2.19 2.39
N THR A 202 5.70 -2.57 2.56
CA THR A 202 6.77 -1.71 3.06
C THR A 202 7.71 -1.38 1.91
N VAL A 203 7.78 -0.10 1.56
CA VAL A 203 8.75 0.44 0.62
C VAL A 203 9.98 0.92 1.39
N THR A 204 11.12 0.32 1.10
CA THR A 204 12.42 0.71 1.66
C THR A 204 13.41 1.01 0.54
N LYS A 205 14.29 1.98 0.80
CA LYS A 205 15.47 2.19 -0.05
C LYS A 205 16.62 1.31 0.47
N ALA A 206 17.41 0.74 -0.44
CA ALA A 206 18.55 -0.11 -0.09
C ALA A 206 19.56 0.61 0.82
N ALA A 207 20.22 -0.15 1.71
CA ALA A 207 21.14 0.38 2.72
C ALA A 207 22.33 1.14 2.09
N GLY A 208 22.68 2.30 2.67
CA GLY A 208 23.84 3.12 2.25
C GLY A 208 23.50 4.50 1.67
N THR A 209 22.22 4.86 1.58
CA THR A 209 21.76 6.19 1.13
C THR A 209 21.80 7.24 2.24
N SER A 210 22.01 8.51 1.85
CA SER A 210 21.99 9.65 2.77
C SER A 210 20.67 9.74 3.54
N ASP A 211 20.72 10.29 4.75
CA ASP A 211 19.56 10.37 5.66
C ASP A 211 18.36 11.07 5.02
N GLU A 212 18.57 12.02 4.10
CA GLU A 212 17.48 12.72 3.42
C GLU A 212 16.69 11.85 2.42
N LEU A 213 17.26 10.72 1.99
CA LEU A 213 16.67 9.78 1.03
C LEU A 213 16.23 8.46 1.68
N LYS A 214 16.36 8.33 3.00
CA LYS A 214 15.84 7.16 3.72
C LYS A 214 14.32 7.20 3.70
N LYS A 215 13.73 6.14 3.17
CA LYS A 215 12.28 5.91 3.18
C LYS A 215 12.00 4.60 3.87
N GLU A 216 11.06 4.64 4.80
CA GLU A 216 10.44 3.47 5.40
C GLU A 216 8.94 3.77 5.44
N ILE A 217 8.26 3.44 4.35
CA ILE A 217 6.84 3.73 4.18
C ILE A 217 6.11 2.40 4.20
N THR A 218 5.25 2.19 5.18
CA THR A 218 4.40 0.99 5.28
C THR A 218 2.95 1.36 5.05
N LEU A 219 2.35 0.83 3.99
CA LEU A 219 0.91 0.87 3.78
C LEU A 219 0.32 -0.45 4.27
N ARG A 220 -0.78 -0.35 5.00
CA ARG A 220 -1.49 -1.49 5.56
C ARG A 220 -2.90 -1.54 5.02
N ALA A 221 -3.32 -2.72 4.59
CA ALA A 221 -4.68 -3.02 4.15
C ALA A 221 -5.10 -4.37 4.70
N PHE A 222 -6.39 -4.67 4.64
CA PHE A 222 -6.92 -5.96 5.03
C PHE A 222 -8.03 -6.38 4.08
N SER A 223 -8.17 -7.67 3.87
CA SER A 223 -9.24 -8.27 3.08
C SER A 223 -9.95 -9.35 3.88
N CYS A 224 -11.26 -9.39 3.75
CA CYS A 224 -12.11 -10.31 4.48
C CYS A 224 -12.64 -11.40 3.55
N ASN A 225 -12.62 -12.64 4.02
CA ASN A 225 -13.31 -13.76 3.39
C ASN A 225 -14.82 -13.56 3.53
N ILE A 226 -15.45 -12.92 2.56
CA ILE A 226 -16.90 -12.67 2.55
C ILE A 226 -17.60 -13.29 1.35
N GLY A 227 -16.88 -14.03 0.52
CA GLY A 227 -17.33 -14.57 -0.77
C GLY A 227 -17.58 -13.47 -1.82
N GLY A 228 -17.90 -13.88 -3.02
CA GLY A 228 -18.30 -13.03 -4.13
C GLY A 228 -19.77 -12.60 -4.01
N TYR A 229 -20.17 -11.71 -4.91
CA TYR A 229 -21.57 -11.32 -5.08
C TYR A 229 -21.93 -11.45 -6.55
N GLN A 230 -23.19 -11.81 -6.80
CA GLN A 230 -23.77 -11.79 -8.13
C GLN A 230 -24.73 -10.60 -8.21
N LEU A 231 -24.66 -9.85 -9.31
CA LEU A 231 -25.63 -8.79 -9.59
C LEU A 231 -26.92 -9.44 -10.11
N GLU A 232 -28.05 -8.99 -9.59
CA GLU A 232 -29.36 -9.36 -10.11
C GLU A 232 -29.55 -8.74 -11.49
N GLU A 233 -29.53 -9.57 -12.53
CA GLU A 233 -29.81 -9.14 -13.89
C GLU A 233 -31.26 -9.46 -14.26
N ARG A 234 -31.94 -8.49 -14.87
CA ARG A 234 -33.27 -8.73 -15.42
C ARG A 234 -33.11 -9.52 -16.72
N ASN A 235 -33.35 -10.83 -16.65
CA ASN A 235 -33.54 -11.65 -17.84
C ASN A 235 -34.67 -11.06 -18.69
N PHE A 236 -34.36 -10.69 -19.94
CA PHE A 236 -35.33 -10.23 -20.94
C PHE A 236 -35.79 -11.38 -21.83
#